data_AF-A0A2E8JUX2-F1
#
_entry.id   AF-A0A2E8JUX2-F1
#
_cell.length_a   1.000
_cell.length_b   1.000
_cell.length_c   1.000
_cell.angle_alpha   90.00
_cell.angle_beta   90.00
_cell.angle_gamma   90.00
#
_symmetry.space_group_name_H-M   'P 1'
#
loop_
_entity.id
_entity.type
_entity.pdbx_description
1 polymer ?
#
loop_
_entity_poly.entity_id
_entity_poly.type
_entity_poly.pdbx_seq_one_letter_code
_entity_poly.pdbx_strand_id
1 'polypeptide(L)'
;MSGYGIEDVPTVTLDQNQIQNLASQDENQSILMAEAVIQVSETDQVVGPVSKLDAHYGAGSLHRAFSVLLFNSNNELLLQRRSMDKVTFPGVWANSCCSHPLHSAEELNEEQAMGVKHAAVRKLEQELGIDPASISMDEFVFMTKMRYSARMNHEWIEREIDHILVIQADVEVNPNSNEVSEVMWVNQEQLEMMLLEERDGDEAIAPWFRCIATRVMTEDWWAAIGNKEQLHDLSDEIIHDMGDVTHMLPGVIGADLITSIKEVKPFVEQRIEASLRASRHPRLADAMMHLIEGGGKRMRATLPWLVAKAVGDTHSGLLDIGAAIETVHNFTLVHDDIMDDDEIRRGRNAVHIEYDMPTAINAGDAMLAIAFERLVQAENLDPHDVAPLVNRIAWMVRRVSEGQQLDIEFEERLNVSEEDYLEMIEGKTAVMFLTCAEIGARVSGADSEVIELMAQWGLALGLCFQLMDDLIDVLSDSETLGKPAGSDIAQGKRTLMVIHALQQPDSEAKTTLLNVLGKGEDVHTDDLKAGLEALEDLGSIAYARAKAEAYHAEAHECLNRLEDGPAMVALRELTDFQLARIH
;
A
#
# COMPACT_ATOMS: atom_id res chain seq x y z
N MET A 1 7.33 -18.56 -39.04
CA MET A 1 8.11 -17.32 -38.85
C MET A 1 7.29 -16.17 -39.42
N SER A 2 6.34 -15.68 -38.64
CA SER A 2 5.90 -14.30 -38.84
C SER A 2 7.13 -13.40 -38.64
N GLY A 3 7.32 -12.41 -39.50
CA GLY A 3 8.55 -11.62 -39.58
C GLY A 3 8.72 -10.59 -38.46
N TYR A 4 8.36 -10.90 -37.21
CA TYR A 4 8.65 -10.03 -36.07
C TYR A 4 10.11 -10.20 -35.65
N GLY A 5 11.00 -9.39 -36.25
CA GLY A 5 12.37 -9.26 -35.77
C GLY A 5 12.40 -8.53 -34.43
N ILE A 6 13.39 -8.83 -33.58
CA ILE A 6 13.63 -8.12 -32.31
C ILE A 6 13.72 -6.59 -32.51
N GLU A 7 14.11 -6.14 -33.72
CA GLU A 7 14.19 -4.72 -34.10
C GLU A 7 12.83 -4.03 -34.29
N ASP A 8 11.73 -4.77 -34.45
CA ASP A 8 10.37 -4.23 -34.69
C ASP A 8 9.53 -4.08 -33.40
N VAL A 9 10.08 -4.47 -32.24
CA VAL A 9 9.41 -4.39 -30.94
C VAL A 9 9.58 -2.98 -30.35
N PRO A 10 8.48 -2.27 -30.00
CA PRO A 10 8.58 -0.99 -29.32
C PRO A 10 9.37 -1.14 -28.01
N THR A 11 10.37 -0.29 -27.78
CA THR A 11 11.21 -0.33 -26.59
C THR A 11 11.29 1.05 -25.92
N VAL A 12 11.45 1.05 -24.59
CA VAL A 12 11.77 2.25 -23.81
C VAL A 12 13.26 2.23 -23.49
N THR A 13 13.93 3.38 -23.60
CA THR A 13 15.36 3.48 -23.27
C THR A 13 15.56 3.27 -21.77
N LEU A 14 16.33 2.24 -21.41
CA LEU A 14 16.75 1.99 -20.04
C LEU A 14 17.94 2.88 -19.66
N ASP A 15 17.97 3.36 -18.41
CA ASP A 15 19.08 4.11 -17.85
C ASP A 15 20.24 3.19 -17.39
N GLN A 16 21.38 3.80 -17.05
CA GLN A 16 22.59 3.03 -16.68
C GLN A 16 22.44 2.22 -15.39
N ASN A 17 21.59 2.65 -14.45
CA ASN A 17 21.36 1.92 -13.20
C ASN A 17 20.45 0.71 -13.46
N GLN A 18 19.44 0.85 -14.31
CA GLN A 18 18.54 -0.21 -14.76
C GLN A 18 19.32 -1.31 -15.50
N ILE A 19 20.24 -0.94 -16.39
CA ILE A 19 21.11 -1.89 -17.09
C ILE A 19 22.04 -2.61 -16.09
N GLN A 20 22.49 -1.91 -15.04
CA GLN A 20 23.35 -2.50 -14.01
C GLN A 20 22.59 -3.51 -13.13
N ASN A 21 21.31 -3.28 -12.84
CA ASN A 21 20.44 -4.24 -12.15
C ASN A 21 20.23 -5.52 -12.99
N LEU A 22 20.23 -5.40 -14.32
CA LEU A 22 20.16 -6.52 -15.26
C LEU A 22 21.51 -7.21 -15.52
N ALA A 23 22.63 -6.65 -15.06
CA ALA A 23 23.99 -7.05 -15.47
C ALA A 23 24.45 -8.45 -15.02
N SER A 24 23.60 -9.22 -14.34
CA SER A 24 23.80 -10.64 -14.03
C SER A 24 23.09 -11.60 -14.99
N GLN A 25 22.35 -11.09 -15.98
CA GLN A 25 21.41 -11.85 -16.81
C GLN A 25 21.85 -11.93 -18.29
N ASP A 26 21.31 -12.92 -19.01
CA ASP A 26 21.54 -13.14 -20.45
C ASP A 26 21.18 -11.88 -21.27
N GLU A 27 21.98 -11.56 -22.31
CA GLU A 27 21.78 -10.41 -23.20
C GLU A 27 20.37 -10.43 -23.83
N ASN A 28 19.81 -11.62 -24.09
CA ASN A 28 18.45 -11.76 -24.62
C ASN A 28 17.36 -11.32 -23.62
N GLN A 29 17.52 -11.63 -22.33
CA GLN A 29 16.56 -11.21 -21.29
C GLN A 29 16.60 -9.70 -21.07
N SER A 30 17.79 -9.09 -21.15
CA SER A 30 17.94 -7.64 -21.08
C SER A 30 17.16 -6.90 -22.17
N ILE A 31 17.10 -7.46 -23.39
CA ILE A 31 16.33 -6.89 -24.50
C ILE A 31 14.83 -7.01 -24.25
N LEU A 32 14.35 -8.17 -23.76
CA LEU A 32 12.94 -8.38 -23.40
C LEU A 32 12.48 -7.45 -22.28
N MET A 33 13.37 -7.07 -21.37
CA MET A 33 13.06 -6.14 -20.28
C MET A 33 12.91 -4.68 -20.75
N ALA A 34 13.42 -4.34 -21.94
CA ALA A 34 13.26 -3.02 -22.54
C ALA A 34 11.95 -2.85 -23.33
N GLU A 35 11.18 -3.93 -23.56
CA GLU A 35 9.91 -3.88 -24.28
C GLU A 35 8.96 -2.85 -23.66
N ALA A 36 8.35 -2.02 -24.51
CA ALA A 36 7.39 -1.01 -24.10
C ALA A 36 6.01 -1.65 -23.99
N VAL A 37 5.57 -1.91 -22.76
CA VAL A 37 4.22 -2.38 -22.44
C VAL A 37 3.29 -1.19 -22.17
N ILE A 38 1.98 -1.46 -22.11
CA ILE A 38 0.95 -0.42 -21.92
C ILE A 38 0.74 -0.16 -20.43
N GLN A 39 1.18 0.99 -19.92
CA GLN A 39 0.82 1.46 -18.58
C GLN A 39 -0.64 1.92 -18.57
N VAL A 40 -1.39 1.55 -17.52
CA VAL A 40 -2.81 1.88 -17.39
C VAL A 40 -3.18 2.43 -16.01
N SER A 41 -4.30 3.15 -15.94
CA SER A 41 -4.96 3.52 -14.68
C SER A 41 -5.69 2.31 -14.07
N GLU A 42 -6.19 2.46 -12.83
CA GLU A 42 -7.07 1.45 -12.20
C GLU A 42 -8.36 1.16 -12.97
N THR A 43 -8.76 2.05 -13.88
CA THR A 43 -9.94 1.94 -14.74
C THR A 43 -9.60 1.48 -16.17
N ASP A 44 -8.41 0.89 -16.35
CA ASP A 44 -7.92 0.40 -17.64
C ASP A 44 -7.78 1.48 -18.73
N GLN A 45 -7.57 2.74 -18.33
CA GLN A 45 -7.26 3.83 -19.28
C GLN A 45 -5.77 3.90 -19.55
N VAL A 46 -5.37 3.99 -20.82
CA VAL A 46 -3.97 4.10 -21.22
C VAL A 46 -3.34 5.39 -20.67
N VAL A 47 -2.26 5.23 -19.89
CA VAL A 47 -1.44 6.33 -19.37
C VAL A 47 -0.29 6.63 -20.34
N GLY A 48 0.35 5.59 -20.87
CA GLY A 48 1.47 5.71 -21.80
C GLY A 48 2.32 4.43 -21.87
N PRO A 49 3.47 4.47 -22.55
CA PRO A 49 4.42 3.36 -22.56
C PRO A 49 5.21 3.29 -21.25
N VAL A 50 5.47 2.07 -20.77
CA VAL A 50 6.41 1.79 -19.68
C VAL A 50 7.29 0.61 -20.08
N SER A 51 8.55 0.59 -19.64
CA SER A 51 9.41 -0.58 -19.89
C SER A 51 8.89 -1.78 -19.09
N LYS A 52 9.06 -2.99 -19.62
CA LYS A 52 8.73 -4.21 -18.89
C LYS A 52 9.51 -4.30 -17.56
N LEU A 53 10.75 -3.82 -17.53
CA LEU A 53 11.53 -3.69 -16.30
C LEU A 53 10.82 -2.79 -15.26
N ASP A 54 10.47 -1.56 -15.62
CA ASP A 54 9.86 -0.59 -14.70
C ASP A 54 8.44 -0.97 -14.28
N ALA A 55 7.75 -1.74 -15.13
CA ALA A 55 6.47 -2.31 -14.80
C ALA A 55 6.57 -3.34 -13.64
N HIS A 56 7.70 -4.04 -13.52
CA HIS A 56 7.84 -5.17 -12.59
C HIS A 56 8.87 -4.98 -11.47
N TYR A 57 9.79 -4.02 -11.57
CA TYR A 57 10.87 -3.82 -10.60
C TYR A 57 10.48 -2.84 -9.49
N GLY A 58 10.96 -3.07 -8.28
CA GLY A 58 10.67 -2.25 -7.10
C GLY A 58 9.18 -2.28 -6.79
N ALA A 59 8.51 -1.12 -6.77
CA ALA A 59 7.07 -1.02 -6.51
C ALA A 59 6.20 -1.41 -7.72
N GLY A 60 6.81 -1.57 -8.90
CA GLY A 60 6.13 -1.83 -10.16
C GLY A 60 5.19 -0.69 -10.60
N SER A 61 4.68 -0.82 -11.82
CA SER A 61 3.66 0.08 -12.39
C SER A 61 2.46 -0.74 -12.83
N LEU A 62 1.25 -0.24 -12.59
CA LEU A 62 0.05 -0.88 -13.09
C LEU A 62 0.04 -0.84 -14.62
N HIS A 63 -0.04 -2.01 -15.24
CA HIS A 63 0.03 -2.16 -16.70
C HIS A 63 -0.99 -3.19 -17.19
N ARG A 64 -1.31 -3.13 -18.48
CA ARG A 64 -2.25 -4.07 -19.10
C ARG A 64 -1.53 -5.40 -19.34
N ALA A 65 -2.24 -6.50 -19.09
CA ALA A 65 -1.83 -7.85 -19.40
C ALA A 65 -2.97 -8.62 -20.07
N PHE A 66 -2.69 -9.84 -20.52
CA PHE A 66 -3.71 -10.77 -20.97
C PHE A 66 -3.39 -12.20 -20.55
N SER A 67 -4.45 -12.99 -20.38
CA SER A 67 -4.43 -14.42 -20.10
C SER A 67 -5.22 -15.15 -21.16
N VAL A 68 -4.57 -16.09 -21.85
CA VAL A 68 -5.23 -17.01 -22.79
C VAL A 68 -5.56 -18.32 -22.09
N LEU A 69 -6.81 -18.74 -22.19
CA LEU A 69 -7.32 -20.06 -21.84
C LEU A 69 -7.60 -20.83 -23.14
N LEU A 70 -6.64 -21.63 -23.58
CA LEU A 70 -6.71 -22.43 -24.81
C LEU A 70 -7.22 -23.84 -24.51
N PHE A 71 -8.37 -24.18 -25.08
CA PHE A 71 -8.97 -25.50 -25.01
C PHE A 71 -8.79 -26.27 -26.31
N ASN A 72 -8.64 -27.59 -26.22
CA ASN A 72 -8.75 -28.46 -27.39
C ASN A 72 -10.20 -28.92 -27.61
N SER A 73 -10.44 -29.67 -28.69
CA SER A 73 -11.78 -30.20 -29.01
C SER A 73 -12.29 -31.29 -28.04
N ASN A 74 -11.47 -31.76 -27.11
CA ASN A 74 -11.88 -32.62 -25.99
C ASN A 74 -12.26 -31.83 -24.71
N ASN A 75 -12.31 -30.49 -24.79
CA ASN A 75 -12.52 -29.58 -23.65
C ASN A 75 -11.44 -29.70 -22.56
N GLU A 76 -10.21 -30.02 -22.95
CA GLU A 76 -9.06 -29.97 -22.06
C GLU A 76 -8.39 -28.59 -22.21
N LEU A 77 -8.02 -27.96 -21.10
CA LEU A 77 -7.27 -26.70 -21.02
C LEU A 77 -5.76 -26.98 -21.12
N LEU A 78 -5.06 -26.22 -21.96
CA LEU A 78 -3.60 -26.22 -21.98
C LEU A 78 -3.05 -25.41 -20.81
N LEU A 79 -2.20 -26.02 -20.00
CA LEU A 79 -1.38 -25.34 -18.99
C LEU A 79 0.08 -25.33 -19.43
N GLN A 80 0.79 -24.30 -19.02
CA GLN A 80 2.24 -24.23 -19.19
C GLN A 80 2.95 -24.05 -17.86
N ARG A 81 4.12 -24.69 -17.73
CA ARG A 81 5.09 -24.42 -16.68
C ARG A 81 6.10 -23.41 -17.21
N ARG A 82 6.25 -22.28 -16.51
CA ARG A 82 7.20 -21.25 -16.91
C ARG A 82 8.64 -21.80 -16.88
N SER A 83 9.50 -21.31 -17.77
CA SER A 83 10.92 -21.66 -17.73
C SER A 83 11.58 -21.15 -16.44
N MET A 84 12.63 -21.83 -16.00
CA MET A 84 13.46 -21.36 -14.89
C MET A 84 14.32 -20.14 -15.28
N ASP A 85 14.45 -19.86 -16.57
CA ASP A 85 15.18 -18.70 -17.09
C ASP A 85 14.35 -17.40 -17.06
N LYS A 86 13.05 -17.48 -16.71
CA LYS A 86 12.18 -16.30 -16.56
C LYS A 86 12.63 -15.45 -15.37
N VAL A 87 12.71 -14.15 -15.58
CA VAL A 87 13.05 -13.17 -14.52
C VAL A 87 11.97 -13.13 -13.44
N THR A 88 10.69 -13.14 -13.84
CA THR A 88 9.54 -13.12 -12.94
C THR A 88 8.85 -14.48 -12.93
N PHE A 89 8.52 -14.95 -11.72
CA PHE A 89 7.85 -16.21 -11.42
C PHE A 89 8.42 -17.41 -12.21
N PRO A 90 9.73 -17.74 -12.04
CA PRO A 90 10.31 -18.90 -12.69
C PRO A 90 9.67 -20.19 -12.18
N GLY A 91 9.46 -21.14 -13.09
CA GLY A 91 8.98 -22.50 -12.76
C GLY A 91 7.48 -22.63 -12.45
N VAL A 92 6.77 -21.57 -12.06
CA VAL A 92 5.35 -21.70 -11.68
C VAL A 92 4.47 -22.18 -12.85
N TRP A 93 3.47 -23.00 -12.51
CA TRP A 93 2.43 -23.43 -13.45
C TRP A 93 1.38 -22.34 -13.62
N ALA A 94 1.01 -22.04 -14.86
CA ALA A 94 -0.01 -21.06 -15.20
C ALA A 94 -0.95 -21.59 -16.29
N ASN A 95 -1.96 -20.79 -16.64
CA ASN A 95 -2.79 -21.01 -17.83
C ASN A 95 -1.96 -20.97 -19.12
N SER A 96 -2.61 -21.22 -20.25
CA SER A 96 -1.99 -21.50 -21.54
C SER A 96 -0.92 -20.48 -21.96
N CYS A 97 -1.20 -19.18 -21.85
CA CYS A 97 -0.24 -18.12 -22.14
C CYS A 97 -0.65 -16.84 -21.39
N CYS A 98 0.30 -16.22 -20.68
CA CYS A 98 0.12 -14.92 -20.02
C CYS A 98 1.23 -13.98 -20.46
N SER A 99 0.87 -12.77 -20.88
CA SER A 99 1.85 -11.79 -21.29
C SER A 99 1.24 -10.39 -21.36
N HIS A 100 1.95 -9.47 -22.00
CA HIS A 100 1.53 -8.07 -22.10
C HIS A 100 1.33 -7.67 -23.57
N PRO A 101 0.29 -6.86 -23.86
CA PRO A 101 0.26 -6.09 -25.07
C PRO A 101 1.36 -5.02 -25.06
N LEU A 102 1.93 -4.79 -26.24
CA LEU A 102 2.94 -3.77 -26.50
C LEU A 102 2.27 -2.43 -26.75
N HIS A 103 2.97 -1.35 -26.44
CA HIS A 103 2.55 0.01 -26.77
C HIS A 103 2.76 0.29 -28.28
N SER A 104 2.00 -0.41 -29.11
CA SER A 104 1.98 -0.32 -30.59
C SER A 104 0.58 0.05 -31.07
N ALA A 105 0.45 0.63 -32.27
CA ALA A 105 -0.86 1.01 -32.81
C ALA A 105 -1.82 -0.18 -32.97
N GLU A 106 -1.30 -1.37 -33.22
CA GLU A 106 -2.06 -2.60 -33.41
C GLU A 106 -2.56 -3.18 -32.08
N GLU A 107 -1.72 -3.16 -31.04
CA GLU A 107 -2.02 -3.72 -29.72
C GLU A 107 -2.69 -2.72 -28.76
N LEU A 108 -2.72 -1.44 -29.11
CA LEU A 108 -3.53 -0.40 -28.46
C LEU A 108 -5.00 -0.39 -28.92
N ASN A 109 -5.39 -1.24 -29.88
CA ASN A 109 -6.77 -1.24 -30.39
C ASN A 109 -7.75 -1.86 -29.37
N GLU A 110 -8.56 -1.03 -28.74
CA GLU A 110 -9.55 -1.49 -27.74
C GLU A 110 -10.87 -1.97 -28.36
N GLU A 111 -11.10 -1.74 -29.66
CA GLU A 111 -12.31 -2.22 -30.33
C GLU A 111 -12.36 -3.74 -30.29
N GLN A 112 -13.41 -4.30 -29.68
CA GLN A 112 -13.63 -5.76 -29.58
C GLN A 112 -12.44 -6.54 -29.01
N ALA A 113 -11.68 -5.91 -28.10
CA ALA A 113 -10.46 -6.45 -27.50
C ALA A 113 -9.38 -6.86 -28.54
N MET A 114 -9.38 -6.25 -29.73
CA MET A 114 -8.49 -6.64 -30.83
C MET A 114 -7.01 -6.51 -30.48
N GLY A 115 -6.63 -5.50 -29.70
CA GLY A 115 -5.26 -5.25 -29.30
C GLY A 115 -4.67 -6.38 -28.46
N VAL A 116 -5.43 -6.85 -27.45
CA VAL A 116 -5.01 -8.00 -26.62
C VAL A 116 -5.10 -9.32 -27.40
N LYS A 117 -6.01 -9.45 -28.38
CA LYS A 117 -6.04 -10.62 -29.28
C LYS A 117 -4.82 -10.69 -30.19
N HIS A 118 -4.37 -9.56 -30.75
CA HIS A 118 -3.12 -9.51 -31.54
C HIS A 118 -1.92 -9.90 -30.66
N ALA A 119 -1.84 -9.35 -29.45
CA ALA A 119 -0.81 -9.69 -28.49
C ALA A 119 -0.82 -11.18 -28.12
N ALA A 120 -2.01 -11.76 -27.92
CA ALA A 120 -2.20 -13.19 -27.65
C ALA A 120 -1.68 -14.07 -28.79
N VAL A 121 -2.05 -13.80 -30.04
CA VAL A 121 -1.56 -14.54 -31.21
C VAL A 121 -0.03 -14.47 -31.30
N ARG A 122 0.56 -13.28 -31.11
CA ARG A 122 2.02 -13.09 -31.11
C ARG A 122 2.69 -13.92 -30.02
N LYS A 123 2.16 -13.91 -28.79
CA LYS A 123 2.78 -14.60 -27.65
C LYS A 123 2.55 -16.11 -27.66
N LEU A 124 1.44 -16.59 -28.22
CA LEU A 124 1.25 -18.03 -28.49
C LEU A 124 2.30 -18.56 -29.49
N GLU A 125 2.68 -17.78 -30.53
CA GLU A 125 3.80 -18.15 -31.42
C GLU A 125 5.14 -18.13 -30.66
N GLN A 126 5.40 -17.07 -29.88
CA GLN A 126 6.70 -16.88 -29.21
C GLN A 126 6.97 -17.86 -28.06
N GLU A 127 5.96 -18.15 -27.23
CA GLU A 127 6.11 -19.00 -26.03
C GLU A 127 5.83 -20.47 -26.33
N LEU A 128 4.75 -20.75 -27.06
CA LEU A 128 4.26 -22.10 -27.32
C LEU A 128 4.56 -22.63 -28.73
N GLY A 129 5.12 -21.81 -29.62
CA GLY A 129 5.42 -22.22 -30.99
C GLY A 129 4.19 -22.54 -31.83
N ILE A 130 3.02 -22.04 -31.43
CA ILE A 130 1.76 -22.24 -32.16
C ILE A 130 1.79 -21.40 -33.43
N ASP A 131 1.57 -22.01 -34.59
CA ASP A 131 1.53 -21.29 -35.87
C ASP A 131 0.34 -20.30 -35.88
N PRO A 132 0.56 -18.99 -36.06
CA PRO A 132 -0.53 -18.01 -36.17
C PRO A 132 -1.56 -18.35 -37.25
N ALA A 133 -1.18 -19.07 -38.31
CA ALA A 133 -2.11 -19.49 -39.36
C ALA A 133 -3.06 -20.62 -38.92
N SER A 134 -2.76 -21.31 -37.80
CA SER A 134 -3.59 -22.37 -37.23
C SER A 134 -4.69 -21.86 -36.30
N ILE A 135 -4.64 -20.58 -35.92
CA ILE A 135 -5.61 -19.93 -35.04
C ILE A 135 -6.25 -18.72 -35.74
N SER A 136 -7.56 -18.55 -35.56
CA SER A 136 -8.27 -17.38 -36.08
C SER A 136 -8.62 -16.43 -34.94
N MET A 137 -8.40 -15.13 -35.17
CA MET A 137 -8.75 -14.09 -34.19
C MET A 137 -10.24 -14.06 -33.84
N ASP A 138 -11.11 -14.46 -34.78
CA ASP A 138 -12.56 -14.53 -34.60
C ASP A 138 -12.99 -15.70 -33.68
N GLU A 139 -12.06 -16.58 -33.32
CA GLU A 139 -12.29 -17.67 -32.36
C GLU A 139 -11.98 -17.27 -30.91
N PHE A 140 -11.28 -16.15 -30.71
CA PHE A 140 -11.06 -15.62 -29.36
C PHE A 140 -12.33 -14.94 -28.84
N VAL A 141 -12.81 -15.42 -27.70
CA VAL A 141 -13.85 -14.78 -26.91
C VAL A 141 -13.18 -14.02 -25.78
N PHE A 142 -13.40 -12.71 -25.75
CA PHE A 142 -13.06 -11.90 -24.58
C PHE A 142 -14.09 -12.17 -23.49
N MET A 143 -13.63 -12.46 -22.29
CA MET A 143 -14.51 -12.89 -21.21
C MET A 143 -14.71 -11.83 -20.15
N THR A 144 -13.63 -11.29 -19.60
CA THR A 144 -13.67 -10.27 -18.53
C THR A 144 -12.26 -9.71 -18.27
N LYS A 145 -12.15 -8.79 -17.32
CA LYS A 145 -10.89 -8.23 -16.83
C LYS A 145 -10.74 -8.51 -15.35
N MET A 146 -9.52 -8.74 -14.89
CA MET A 146 -9.24 -8.75 -13.46
C MET A 146 -8.08 -7.84 -13.13
N ARG A 147 -8.11 -7.22 -11.95
CA ARG A 147 -7.01 -6.44 -11.40
C ARG A 147 -6.39 -7.18 -10.23
N TYR A 148 -5.08 -7.33 -10.24
CA TYR A 148 -4.36 -7.97 -9.13
C TYR A 148 -2.94 -7.43 -8.95
N SER A 149 -2.35 -7.72 -7.79
CA SER A 149 -0.90 -7.64 -7.60
C SER A 149 -0.34 -8.91 -6.97
N ALA A 150 0.84 -9.34 -7.40
CA ALA A 150 1.54 -10.48 -6.84
C ALA A 150 3.02 -10.15 -6.71
N ARG A 151 3.57 -10.13 -5.49
CA ARG A 151 5.00 -9.90 -5.27
C ARG A 151 5.74 -11.24 -5.32
N MET A 152 6.76 -11.35 -6.16
CA MET A 152 7.60 -12.56 -6.21
C MET A 152 8.68 -12.55 -5.13
N ASN A 153 9.26 -11.39 -4.86
CA ASN A 153 10.30 -11.19 -3.84
C ASN A 153 10.51 -9.69 -3.56
N HIS A 154 11.58 -9.34 -2.85
CA HIS A 154 11.96 -7.96 -2.54
C HIS A 154 12.15 -7.03 -3.77
N GLU A 155 12.48 -7.57 -4.95
CA GLU A 155 12.74 -6.81 -6.17
C GLU A 155 11.55 -6.80 -7.12
N TRP A 156 10.89 -7.94 -7.31
CA TRP A 156 9.97 -8.15 -8.43
C TRP A 156 8.51 -8.30 -7.98
N ILE A 157 7.62 -7.65 -8.73
CA ILE A 157 6.17 -7.64 -8.53
C ILE A 157 5.44 -7.65 -9.88
N GLU A 158 4.28 -8.29 -9.93
CA GLU A 158 3.28 -8.15 -10.97
C GLU A 158 2.15 -7.25 -10.48
N ARG A 159 1.70 -6.33 -11.35
CA ARG A 159 0.62 -5.38 -11.08
C ARG A 159 -0.15 -5.13 -12.35
N GLU A 160 -1.26 -5.85 -12.52
CA GLU A 160 -1.86 -5.99 -13.83
C GLU A 160 -3.35 -5.73 -13.83
N ILE A 161 -3.83 -5.16 -14.94
CA ILE A 161 -5.20 -5.35 -15.41
C ILE A 161 -5.13 -6.40 -16.51
N ASP A 162 -5.51 -7.62 -16.15
CA ASP A 162 -5.42 -8.80 -16.99
C ASP A 162 -6.71 -9.03 -17.77
N HIS A 163 -6.60 -9.04 -19.10
CA HIS A 163 -7.69 -9.30 -20.03
C HIS A 163 -7.78 -10.80 -20.32
N ILE A 164 -8.88 -11.43 -19.92
CA ILE A 164 -9.04 -12.88 -20.02
C ILE A 164 -9.69 -13.24 -21.36
N LEU A 165 -8.97 -14.06 -22.13
CA LEU A 165 -9.39 -14.55 -23.44
C LEU A 165 -9.56 -16.07 -23.40
N VAL A 166 -10.64 -16.57 -23.98
CA VAL A 166 -10.89 -18.00 -24.20
C VAL A 166 -10.83 -18.30 -25.69
N ILE A 167 -10.21 -19.42 -26.04
CA ILE A 167 -10.21 -19.96 -27.42
C ILE A 167 -10.30 -21.48 -27.36
N GLN A 168 -11.05 -22.08 -28.28
CA GLN A 168 -11.00 -23.52 -28.52
C GLN A 168 -10.38 -23.78 -29.90
N ALA A 169 -9.23 -24.45 -29.93
CA ALA A 169 -8.54 -24.79 -31.18
C ALA A 169 -7.63 -26.01 -30.98
N ASP A 170 -7.62 -26.91 -31.96
CA ASP A 170 -6.66 -28.00 -32.02
C ASP A 170 -5.38 -27.51 -32.70
N VAL A 171 -4.32 -27.35 -31.91
CA VAL A 171 -3.04 -26.77 -32.34
C VAL A 171 -1.88 -27.72 -32.09
N GLU A 172 -0.82 -27.54 -32.88
CA GLU A 172 0.48 -28.16 -32.59
C GLU A 172 1.28 -27.22 -31.67
N VAL A 173 1.77 -27.76 -30.56
CA VAL A 173 2.50 -27.00 -29.54
C VAL A 173 3.97 -27.38 -29.59
N ASN A 174 4.84 -26.39 -29.82
CA ASN A 174 6.29 -26.52 -29.93
C ASN A 174 6.96 -25.48 -28.99
N PRO A 175 6.95 -25.70 -27.67
CA PRO A 175 7.32 -24.67 -26.70
C PRO A 175 8.75 -24.17 -26.85
N ASN A 176 8.93 -22.87 -26.66
CA ASN A 176 10.25 -22.26 -26.55
C ASN A 176 10.82 -22.54 -25.15
N SER A 177 11.93 -23.29 -25.08
CA SER A 177 12.54 -23.71 -23.81
C SER A 177 12.97 -22.56 -22.89
N ASN A 178 13.21 -21.37 -23.44
CA ASN A 178 13.57 -20.18 -22.65
C ASN A 178 12.35 -19.53 -21.99
N GLU A 179 11.14 -19.83 -22.48
CA GLU A 179 9.88 -19.26 -21.98
C GLU A 179 9.07 -20.30 -21.19
N VAL A 180 9.07 -21.56 -21.65
CA VAL A 180 8.21 -22.65 -21.19
C VAL A 180 9.04 -23.92 -21.00
N SER A 181 8.98 -24.51 -19.81
CA SER A 181 9.69 -25.75 -19.48
C SER A 181 8.86 -27.01 -19.73
N GLU A 182 7.54 -26.93 -19.53
CA GLU A 182 6.62 -28.05 -19.66
C GLU A 182 5.23 -27.56 -20.08
N VAL A 183 4.45 -28.42 -20.73
CA VAL A 183 3.04 -28.19 -21.05
C VAL A 183 2.21 -29.41 -20.73
N MET A 184 0.95 -29.22 -20.36
CA MET A 184 0.01 -30.31 -20.14
C MET A 184 -1.42 -29.93 -20.50
N TRP A 185 -2.21 -30.90 -20.95
CA TRP A 185 -3.65 -30.76 -21.16
C TRP A 185 -4.38 -31.32 -19.94
N VAL A 186 -5.32 -30.54 -19.39
CA VAL A 186 -6.11 -30.93 -18.22
C VAL A 186 -7.60 -30.72 -18.45
N ASN A 187 -8.42 -31.67 -18.03
CA ASN A 187 -9.86 -31.43 -17.90
C ASN A 187 -10.18 -30.71 -16.57
N GLN A 188 -11.47 -30.39 -16.38
CA GLN A 188 -11.94 -29.69 -15.17
C GLN A 188 -11.56 -30.41 -13.87
N GLU A 189 -11.83 -31.72 -13.77
CA GLU A 189 -11.55 -32.51 -12.55
C GLU A 189 -10.03 -32.54 -12.25
N GLN A 190 -9.21 -32.67 -13.28
CA GLN A 190 -7.75 -32.63 -13.13
C GLN A 190 -7.26 -31.25 -12.67
N LEU A 191 -7.81 -30.16 -13.22
CA LEU A 191 -7.47 -28.81 -12.77
C LEU A 191 -7.88 -28.58 -11.31
N GLU A 192 -9.08 -29.00 -10.93
CA GLU A 192 -9.56 -28.92 -9.53
C GLU A 192 -8.63 -29.69 -8.58
N MET A 193 -8.21 -30.90 -8.95
CA MET A 193 -7.21 -31.65 -8.19
C MET A 193 -5.88 -30.91 -8.07
N MET A 194 -5.37 -30.34 -9.16
CA MET A 194 -4.12 -29.58 -9.14
C MET A 194 -4.20 -28.34 -8.25
N LEU A 195 -5.35 -27.65 -8.21
CA LEU A 195 -5.54 -26.47 -7.36
C LEU A 195 -5.58 -26.83 -5.87
N LEU A 196 -6.07 -28.03 -5.53
CA LEU A 196 -6.11 -28.56 -4.16
C LEU A 196 -4.76 -29.14 -3.70
N GLU A 197 -3.90 -29.54 -4.64
CA GLU A 197 -2.55 -30.01 -4.33
C GLU A 197 -1.67 -28.83 -3.86
N GLU A 198 -1.13 -28.94 -2.65
CA GLU A 198 -0.04 -28.08 -2.20
C GLU A 198 1.24 -28.46 -2.97
N ARG A 199 1.74 -27.52 -3.77
CA ARG A 199 2.98 -27.65 -4.52
C ARG A 199 3.97 -26.62 -4.01
N ASP A 200 5.20 -27.05 -3.74
CA ASP A 200 6.23 -26.18 -3.21
C ASP A 200 6.88 -25.32 -4.29
N GLY A 201 7.35 -24.14 -3.89
CA GLY A 201 8.32 -23.33 -4.63
C GLY A 201 8.01 -23.10 -6.11
N ASP A 202 8.91 -23.57 -6.97
CA ASP A 202 8.92 -23.43 -8.43
C ASP A 202 8.01 -24.45 -9.15
N GLU A 203 7.11 -25.11 -8.43
CA GLU A 203 6.03 -25.95 -8.99
C GLU A 203 4.63 -25.47 -8.58
N ALA A 204 4.56 -24.36 -7.84
CA ALA A 204 3.31 -23.75 -7.43
C ALA A 204 2.47 -23.32 -8.65
N ILE A 205 1.15 -23.28 -8.45
CA ILE A 205 0.25 -22.65 -9.41
C ILE A 205 0.30 -21.15 -9.16
N ALA A 206 0.50 -20.41 -10.25
CA ALA A 206 0.54 -18.96 -10.27
C ALA A 206 -0.71 -18.33 -9.61
N PRO A 207 -0.57 -17.31 -8.76
CA PRO A 207 -1.67 -16.68 -8.04
C PRO A 207 -2.77 -16.15 -8.96
N TRP A 208 -2.39 -15.48 -10.04
CA TRP A 208 -3.34 -14.95 -11.02
C TRP A 208 -4.16 -16.07 -11.64
N PHE A 209 -3.53 -17.20 -11.98
CA PHE A 209 -4.25 -18.34 -12.54
C PHE A 209 -5.15 -19.02 -11.49
N ARG A 210 -4.74 -19.09 -10.22
CA ARG A 210 -5.62 -19.52 -9.12
C ARG A 210 -6.86 -18.61 -9.03
N CYS A 211 -6.69 -17.29 -9.14
CA CYS A 211 -7.82 -16.36 -9.16
C CYS A 211 -8.75 -16.58 -10.35
N ILE A 212 -8.21 -16.74 -11.56
CA ILE A 212 -9.01 -17.05 -12.76
C ILE A 212 -9.80 -18.34 -12.54
N ALA A 213 -9.13 -19.42 -12.12
CA ALA A 213 -9.77 -20.72 -11.98
C ALA A 213 -10.85 -20.75 -10.89
N THR A 214 -10.65 -20.03 -9.78
CA THR A 214 -11.56 -20.07 -8.62
C THR A 214 -12.68 -19.03 -8.67
N ARG A 215 -12.45 -17.88 -9.30
CA ARG A 215 -13.40 -16.75 -9.26
C ARG A 215 -14.03 -16.43 -10.61
N VAL A 216 -13.41 -16.87 -11.72
CA VAL A 216 -13.87 -16.55 -13.09
C VAL A 216 -14.40 -17.79 -13.81
N MET A 217 -13.73 -18.93 -13.71
CA MET A 217 -14.11 -20.17 -14.41
C MET A 217 -15.24 -20.91 -13.69
N THR A 218 -16.48 -20.47 -13.87
CA THR A 218 -17.68 -21.11 -13.27
C THR A 218 -18.05 -22.43 -13.96
N GLU A 219 -18.96 -23.20 -13.35
CA GLU A 219 -19.52 -24.41 -13.99
C GLU A 219 -20.18 -24.10 -15.35
N ASP A 220 -20.87 -22.94 -15.45
CA ASP A 220 -21.49 -22.49 -16.68
C ASP A 220 -20.46 -22.18 -17.77
N TRP A 221 -19.30 -21.63 -17.39
CA TRP A 221 -18.18 -21.41 -18.32
C TRP A 221 -17.67 -22.73 -18.90
N TRP A 222 -17.40 -23.73 -18.04
CA TRP A 222 -16.96 -25.05 -18.48
C TRP A 222 -17.98 -25.72 -19.41
N ALA A 223 -19.28 -25.55 -19.15
CA ALA A 223 -20.35 -26.04 -20.01
C ALA A 223 -20.44 -25.31 -21.36
N ALA A 224 -20.04 -24.04 -21.43
CA ALA A 224 -20.09 -23.20 -22.62
C ALA A 224 -18.86 -23.35 -23.54
N ILE A 225 -17.79 -24.04 -23.12
CA ILE A 225 -16.60 -24.26 -23.96
C ILE A 225 -16.98 -24.89 -25.31
N GLY A 226 -16.52 -24.27 -26.39
CA GLY A 226 -16.87 -24.62 -27.77
C GLY A 226 -18.15 -23.99 -28.31
N ASN A 227 -18.87 -23.20 -27.50
CA ASN A 227 -20.00 -22.39 -27.93
C ASN A 227 -19.74 -20.90 -27.68
N LYS A 228 -19.28 -20.18 -28.71
CA LYS A 228 -18.94 -18.75 -28.61
C LYS A 228 -20.11 -17.87 -28.18
N GLU A 229 -21.34 -18.18 -28.63
CA GLU A 229 -22.52 -17.39 -28.26
C GLU A 229 -22.78 -17.48 -26.75
N GLN A 230 -22.68 -18.69 -26.17
CA GLN A 230 -22.83 -18.88 -24.73
C GLN A 230 -21.69 -18.25 -23.92
N LEU A 231 -20.45 -18.33 -24.40
CA LEU A 231 -19.32 -17.65 -23.74
C LEU A 231 -19.49 -16.13 -23.78
N HIS A 232 -19.98 -15.56 -24.89
CA HIS A 232 -20.31 -14.14 -24.97
C HIS A 232 -21.43 -13.74 -24.00
N ASP A 233 -22.46 -14.56 -23.83
CA ASP A 233 -23.54 -14.31 -22.86
C ASP A 233 -23.05 -14.31 -21.41
N LEU A 234 -21.93 -15.00 -21.13
CA LEU A 234 -21.27 -15.05 -19.82
C LEU A 234 -20.17 -14.00 -19.65
N SER A 235 -19.83 -13.25 -20.70
CA SER A 235 -18.78 -12.24 -20.66
C SER A 235 -19.27 -10.91 -20.05
N ASP A 236 -18.34 -10.18 -19.47
CA ASP A 236 -18.56 -8.83 -18.96
C ASP A 236 -17.36 -7.91 -19.24
N GLU A 237 -17.54 -6.61 -19.08
CA GLU A 237 -16.48 -5.60 -19.22
C GLU A 237 -16.05 -5.06 -17.84
N ILE A 238 -16.39 -5.78 -16.76
CA ILE A 238 -16.10 -5.38 -15.39
C ILE A 238 -14.62 -5.70 -15.10
N ILE A 239 -13.97 -4.83 -14.32
CA ILE A 239 -12.66 -5.12 -13.74
C ILE A 239 -12.90 -5.75 -12.37
N HIS A 240 -12.74 -7.08 -12.30
CA HIS A 240 -12.85 -7.82 -11.06
C HIS A 240 -11.61 -7.58 -10.20
N ASP A 241 -11.79 -6.95 -9.04
CA ASP A 241 -10.70 -6.61 -8.14
C ASP A 241 -10.32 -7.82 -7.27
N MET A 242 -9.17 -8.42 -7.58
CA MET A 242 -8.63 -9.55 -6.82
C MET A 242 -7.68 -9.11 -5.70
N GLY A 243 -7.28 -7.83 -5.70
CA GLY A 243 -6.34 -7.27 -4.75
C GLY A 243 -4.93 -7.85 -4.87
N ASP A 244 -4.21 -7.81 -3.76
CA ASP A 244 -2.91 -8.43 -3.59
C ASP A 244 -3.05 -9.92 -3.26
N VAL A 245 -2.56 -10.76 -4.17
CA VAL A 245 -2.66 -12.22 -4.12
C VAL A 245 -1.31 -12.86 -3.80
N THR A 246 -0.36 -12.09 -3.27
CA THR A 246 1.00 -12.56 -2.93
C THR A 246 0.98 -13.74 -1.97
N HIS A 247 0.04 -13.76 -1.02
CA HIS A 247 -0.08 -14.82 -0.03
C HIS A 247 -0.36 -16.21 -0.64
N MET A 248 -0.81 -16.27 -1.90
CA MET A 248 -1.04 -17.53 -2.62
C MET A 248 0.26 -18.19 -3.13
N LEU A 249 1.40 -17.49 -3.04
CA LEU A 249 2.72 -18.03 -3.39
C LEU A 249 3.37 -18.69 -2.16
N PRO A 250 3.75 -19.97 -2.25
CA PRO A 250 4.41 -20.64 -1.15
C PRO A 250 5.85 -20.12 -0.97
N GLY A 251 6.23 -19.84 0.28
CA GLY A 251 7.61 -19.49 0.64
C GLY A 251 8.09 -18.12 0.14
N VAL A 252 7.18 -17.25 -0.29
CA VAL A 252 7.54 -15.92 -0.79
C VAL A 252 7.95 -14.96 0.32
N ILE A 253 8.98 -14.16 0.05
CA ILE A 253 9.41 -13.07 0.94
C ILE A 253 8.79 -11.77 0.41
N GLY A 254 8.07 -11.06 1.26
CA GLY A 254 7.48 -9.78 0.88
C GLY A 254 8.49 -8.63 0.78
N ALA A 255 7.97 -7.43 0.57
CA ALA A 255 8.77 -6.23 0.48
C ALA A 255 9.03 -5.60 1.86
N ASP A 256 10.11 -4.82 1.93
CA ASP A 256 10.36 -3.90 3.04
C ASP A 256 9.24 -2.85 3.17
N LEU A 257 9.23 -2.12 4.29
CA LEU A 257 8.24 -1.10 4.59
C LEU A 257 8.18 0.00 3.53
N ILE A 258 9.33 0.49 3.06
CA ILE A 258 9.39 1.63 2.15
C ILE A 258 8.82 1.27 0.79
N THR A 259 9.16 0.09 0.29
CA THR A 259 8.65 -0.47 -0.96
C THR A 259 7.16 -0.76 -0.84
N SER A 260 6.72 -1.36 0.27
CA SER A 260 5.30 -1.61 0.54
C SER A 260 4.48 -0.31 0.61
N ILE A 261 5.01 0.76 1.21
CA ILE A 261 4.37 2.08 1.17
C ILE A 261 4.32 2.62 -0.27
N LYS A 262 5.41 2.52 -1.03
CA LYS A 262 5.46 2.99 -2.43
C LYS A 262 4.49 2.24 -3.34
N GLU A 263 4.18 0.98 -3.05
CA GLU A 263 3.18 0.21 -3.79
C GLU A 263 1.77 0.80 -3.67
N VAL A 264 1.43 1.37 -2.51
CA VAL A 264 0.07 1.78 -2.15
C VAL A 264 -0.13 3.29 -2.27
N LYS A 265 0.90 4.05 -1.89
CA LYS A 265 0.87 5.51 -1.76
C LYS A 265 0.31 6.23 -3.01
N PRO A 266 0.73 5.93 -4.26
CA PRO A 266 0.23 6.65 -5.43
C PRO A 266 -1.29 6.55 -5.60
N PHE A 267 -1.88 5.38 -5.31
CA PHE A 267 -3.31 5.14 -5.45
C PHE A 267 -4.14 5.85 -4.38
N VAL A 268 -3.59 5.94 -3.17
CA VAL A 268 -4.21 6.70 -2.07
C VAL A 268 -4.10 8.21 -2.34
N GLU A 269 -2.95 8.69 -2.81
CA GLU A 269 -2.77 10.10 -3.17
C GLU A 269 -3.70 10.53 -4.32
N GLN A 270 -3.90 9.68 -5.31
CA GLN A 270 -4.87 9.93 -6.39
C GLN A 270 -6.30 10.11 -5.85
N ARG A 271 -6.73 9.28 -4.88
CA ARG A 271 -8.06 9.39 -4.25
C ARG A 271 -8.21 10.65 -3.41
N ILE A 272 -7.18 11.03 -2.66
CA ILE A 272 -7.14 12.28 -1.89
C ILE A 272 -7.27 13.46 -2.86
N GLU A 273 -6.45 13.50 -3.90
CA GLU A 273 -6.46 14.59 -4.88
C GLU A 273 -7.82 14.70 -5.58
N ALA A 274 -8.37 13.58 -6.04
CA ALA A 274 -9.67 13.56 -6.70
C ALA A 274 -10.80 14.08 -5.78
N SER A 275 -10.75 13.73 -4.49
CA SER A 275 -11.76 14.14 -3.52
C SER A 275 -11.64 15.62 -3.16
N LEU A 276 -10.43 16.11 -2.86
CA LEU A 276 -10.22 17.49 -2.43
C LEU A 276 -10.37 18.50 -3.59
N ARG A 277 -9.96 18.13 -4.80
CA ARG A 277 -10.11 18.98 -6.00
C ARG A 277 -11.53 18.99 -6.57
N ALA A 278 -12.44 18.13 -6.10
CA ALA A 278 -13.85 18.16 -6.50
C ALA A 278 -14.60 19.42 -6.01
N SER A 279 -14.01 20.19 -5.09
CA SER A 279 -14.58 21.45 -4.63
C SER A 279 -14.76 22.46 -5.76
N ARG A 280 -15.94 23.08 -5.81
CA ARG A 280 -16.28 24.12 -6.80
C ARG A 280 -15.63 25.47 -6.51
N HIS A 281 -14.97 25.63 -5.35
CA HIS A 281 -14.37 26.89 -4.92
C HIS A 281 -12.84 26.80 -4.95
N PRO A 282 -12.16 27.42 -5.94
CA PRO A 282 -10.72 27.23 -6.17
C PRO A 282 -9.85 27.51 -4.93
N ARG A 283 -10.04 28.66 -4.27
CA ARG A 283 -9.26 29.02 -3.06
C ARG A 283 -9.39 27.97 -1.94
N LEU A 284 -10.55 27.35 -1.80
CA LEU A 284 -10.78 26.35 -0.75
C LEU A 284 -10.11 25.03 -1.14
N ALA A 285 -10.22 24.64 -2.41
CA ALA A 285 -9.52 23.47 -2.95
C ALA A 285 -8.01 23.60 -2.78
N ASP A 286 -7.44 24.77 -3.10
CA ASP A 286 -6.01 25.05 -2.96
C ASP A 286 -5.58 25.00 -1.48
N ALA A 287 -6.37 25.58 -0.56
CA ALA A 287 -6.09 25.52 0.88
C ALA A 287 -6.11 24.08 1.43
N MET A 288 -7.06 23.24 1.01
CA MET A 288 -7.11 21.81 1.40
C MET A 288 -5.93 21.01 0.83
N MET A 289 -5.49 21.33 -0.39
CA MET A 289 -4.36 20.66 -1.04
C MET A 289 -2.99 21.10 -0.52
N HIS A 290 -2.89 22.27 0.11
CA HIS A 290 -1.61 22.89 0.51
C HIS A 290 -0.71 21.96 1.33
N LEU A 291 -1.24 21.30 2.37
CA LEU A 291 -0.47 20.36 3.20
C LEU A 291 -0.18 19.03 2.48
N ILE A 292 -1.07 18.60 1.58
CA ILE A 292 -0.90 17.38 0.79
C ILE A 292 0.25 17.56 -0.21
N GLU A 293 0.30 18.71 -0.90
CA GLU A 293 1.36 19.08 -1.84
C GLU A 293 2.72 19.29 -1.14
N GLY A 294 2.73 19.56 0.16
CA GLY A 294 3.94 19.57 0.99
C GLY A 294 4.58 18.18 1.19
N GLY A 295 4.00 17.13 0.61
CA GLY A 295 4.49 15.76 0.70
C GLY A 295 4.13 15.08 2.01
N GLY A 296 4.91 14.07 2.38
CA GLY A 296 4.68 13.22 3.53
C GLY A 296 4.91 11.74 3.22
N LYS A 297 5.21 10.95 4.25
CA LYS A 297 5.43 9.51 4.13
C LYS A 297 4.14 8.73 3.84
N ARG A 298 2.97 9.32 4.15
CA ARG A 298 1.63 8.70 4.01
C ARG A 298 1.48 7.37 4.75
N MET A 299 2.24 7.16 5.84
CA MET A 299 2.23 5.90 6.59
C MET A 299 0.83 5.55 7.09
N ARG A 300 0.08 6.52 7.63
CA ARG A 300 -1.30 6.31 8.12
C ARG A 300 -2.26 6.01 6.97
N ALA A 301 -2.09 6.68 5.83
CA ALA A 301 -2.86 6.47 4.63
C ALA A 301 -2.72 5.05 4.06
N THR A 302 -1.51 4.48 4.11
CA THR A 302 -1.24 3.13 3.57
C THR A 302 -1.51 2.02 4.58
N LEU A 303 -1.57 2.35 5.87
CA LEU A 303 -1.64 1.37 6.96
C LEU A 303 -2.83 0.40 6.88
N PRO A 304 -4.08 0.82 6.58
CA PRO A 304 -5.19 -0.13 6.44
C PRO A 304 -4.93 -1.19 5.38
N TRP A 305 -4.34 -0.82 4.23
CA TRP A 305 -3.95 -1.76 3.18
C TRP A 305 -2.85 -2.70 3.63
N LEU A 306 -1.80 -2.18 4.28
CA LEU A 306 -0.67 -2.98 4.74
C LEU A 306 -1.12 -4.02 5.78
N VAL A 307 -2.04 -3.65 6.68
CA VAL A 307 -2.62 -4.58 7.65
C VAL A 307 -3.49 -5.62 6.95
N ALA A 308 -4.39 -5.20 6.06
CA ALA A 308 -5.23 -6.13 5.31
C ALA A 308 -4.40 -7.16 4.53
N LYS A 309 -3.36 -6.72 3.79
CA LYS A 309 -2.42 -7.59 3.05
C LYS A 309 -1.73 -8.63 3.96
N ALA A 310 -1.59 -8.30 5.23
CA ALA A 310 -0.93 -9.11 6.24
C ALA A 310 -1.83 -10.16 6.89
N VAL A 311 -3.14 -9.91 6.96
CA VAL A 311 -4.06 -10.74 7.76
C VAL A 311 -5.30 -11.22 7.01
N GLY A 312 -5.45 -10.87 5.73
CA GLY A 312 -6.59 -11.25 4.91
C GLY A 312 -6.48 -10.71 3.48
N ASP A 313 -7.64 -10.42 2.89
CA ASP A 313 -7.74 -9.95 1.51
C ASP A 313 -7.60 -8.43 1.39
N THR A 314 -7.11 -7.97 0.24
CA THR A 314 -7.06 -6.54 -0.10
C THR A 314 -7.96 -6.23 -1.30
N HIS A 315 -8.43 -5.00 -1.38
CA HIS A 315 -9.27 -4.49 -2.47
C HIS A 315 -9.29 -2.95 -2.43
N SER A 316 -9.79 -2.29 -3.49
CA SER A 316 -9.77 -0.82 -3.62
C SER A 316 -10.46 -0.05 -2.49
N GLY A 317 -11.42 -0.65 -1.80
CA GLY A 317 -12.10 -0.02 -0.68
C GLY A 317 -11.14 0.39 0.44
N LEU A 318 -10.06 -0.38 0.65
CA LEU A 318 -9.00 -0.04 1.60
C LEU A 318 -8.20 1.21 1.19
N LEU A 319 -8.06 1.47 -0.12
CA LEU A 319 -7.40 2.67 -0.62
C LEU A 319 -8.27 3.92 -0.37
N ASP A 320 -9.60 3.78 -0.48
CA ASP A 320 -10.56 4.84 -0.15
C ASP A 320 -10.61 5.13 1.34
N ILE A 321 -10.59 4.08 2.16
CA ILE A 321 -10.46 4.19 3.62
C ILE A 321 -9.16 4.92 3.98
N GLY A 322 -8.03 4.51 3.40
CA GLY A 322 -6.73 5.13 3.60
C GLY A 322 -6.73 6.62 3.24
N ALA A 323 -7.34 6.97 2.10
CA ALA A 323 -7.48 8.35 1.65
C ALA A 323 -8.34 9.18 2.61
N ALA A 324 -9.45 8.63 3.11
CA ALA A 324 -10.30 9.29 4.08
C ALA A 324 -9.58 9.53 5.41
N ILE A 325 -8.86 8.53 5.94
CA ILE A 325 -8.09 8.67 7.18
C ILE A 325 -6.98 9.71 7.04
N GLU A 326 -6.24 9.71 5.92
CA GLU A 326 -5.21 10.74 5.69
C GLU A 326 -5.84 12.13 5.52
N THR A 327 -7.03 12.23 4.92
CA THR A 327 -7.77 13.50 4.85
C THR A 327 -8.17 13.99 6.25
N VAL A 328 -8.65 13.10 7.12
CA VAL A 328 -8.90 13.40 8.54
C VAL A 328 -7.61 13.85 9.23
N HIS A 329 -6.50 13.14 9.03
CA HIS A 329 -5.23 13.51 9.63
C HIS A 329 -4.75 14.90 9.18
N ASN A 330 -4.87 15.24 7.88
CA ASN A 330 -4.49 16.57 7.43
C ASN A 330 -5.46 17.64 7.94
N PHE A 331 -6.75 17.34 8.10
CA PHE A 331 -7.69 18.21 8.82
C PHE A 331 -7.19 18.51 10.24
N THR A 332 -6.80 17.50 11.01
CA THR A 332 -6.34 17.70 12.38
C THR A 332 -5.09 18.58 12.41
N LEU A 333 -4.16 18.41 11.45
CA LEU A 333 -2.97 19.26 11.32
C LEU A 333 -3.32 20.73 11.01
N VAL A 334 -4.28 20.99 10.10
CA VAL A 334 -4.70 22.37 9.81
C VAL A 334 -5.23 23.06 11.06
N HIS A 335 -6.02 22.35 11.87
CA HIS A 335 -6.60 22.91 13.08
C HIS A 335 -5.60 23.00 14.23
N ASP A 336 -4.71 22.02 14.37
CA ASP A 336 -3.58 22.02 15.31
C ASP A 336 -2.67 23.22 15.07
N ASP A 337 -2.28 23.49 13.81
CA ASP A 337 -1.48 24.66 13.44
C ASP A 337 -2.14 25.99 13.87
N ILE A 338 -3.48 26.08 13.85
CA ILE A 338 -4.22 27.27 14.28
C ILE A 338 -4.24 27.38 15.81
N MET A 339 -4.36 26.26 16.52
CA MET A 339 -4.40 26.21 17.98
C MET A 339 -3.04 26.55 18.59
N ASP A 340 -1.97 26.07 17.96
CA ASP A 340 -0.59 26.24 18.42
C ASP A 340 0.08 27.52 17.89
N ASP A 341 -0.60 28.29 17.02
CA ASP A 341 -0.08 29.50 16.34
C ASP A 341 1.20 29.20 15.53
N ASP A 342 1.29 28.00 14.94
CA ASP A 342 2.44 27.52 14.18
C ASP A 342 2.56 28.23 12.81
N GLU A 343 3.67 28.95 12.57
CA GLU A 343 3.85 29.64 11.28
C GLU A 343 4.21 28.71 10.10
N ILE A 344 4.84 27.56 10.38
CA ILE A 344 5.47 26.68 9.38
C ILE A 344 5.12 25.21 9.63
N ARG A 345 4.71 24.51 8.57
CA ARG A 345 4.47 23.06 8.56
C ARG A 345 5.13 22.41 7.33
N ARG A 346 5.92 21.35 7.55
CA ARG A 346 6.64 20.61 6.49
C ARG A 346 7.48 21.52 5.57
N GLY A 347 8.12 22.56 6.14
CA GLY A 347 8.94 23.52 5.40
C GLY A 347 8.16 24.50 4.52
N ARG A 348 6.82 24.55 4.66
CA ARG A 348 5.94 25.51 3.99
C ARG A 348 5.20 26.34 5.05
N ASN A 349 4.69 27.50 4.67
CA ASN A 349 3.77 28.27 5.53
C ASN A 349 2.61 27.37 5.99
N ALA A 350 2.19 27.48 7.25
CA ALA A 350 0.95 26.86 7.70
C ALA A 350 -0.25 27.42 6.91
N VAL A 351 -1.34 26.66 6.83
CA VAL A 351 -2.49 27.03 5.97
C VAL A 351 -3.09 28.37 6.36
N HIS A 352 -3.15 28.68 7.67
CA HIS A 352 -3.71 29.94 8.15
C HIS A 352 -2.81 31.16 7.86
N ILE A 353 -1.50 30.94 7.72
CA ILE A 353 -0.54 31.97 7.28
C ILE A 353 -0.67 32.21 5.77
N GLU A 354 -0.74 31.15 4.98
CA GLU A 354 -0.79 31.25 3.52
C GLU A 354 -2.14 31.78 3.02
N TYR A 355 -3.24 31.31 3.62
CA TYR A 355 -4.60 31.52 3.12
C TYR A 355 -5.50 32.34 4.01
N ASP A 356 -5.06 32.83 5.18
CA ASP A 356 -5.87 33.40 6.27
C ASP A 356 -6.61 32.38 7.16
N MET A 357 -6.83 32.77 8.41
CA MET A 357 -7.44 31.95 9.44
C MET A 357 -8.88 31.50 9.09
N PRO A 358 -9.79 32.36 8.61
CA PRO A 358 -11.12 31.91 8.15
C PRO A 358 -11.05 30.86 7.04
N THR A 359 -10.13 30.99 6.09
CA THR A 359 -9.97 30.01 5.01
C THR A 359 -9.44 28.68 5.54
N ALA A 360 -8.47 28.70 6.47
CA ALA A 360 -7.93 27.50 7.09
C ALA A 360 -8.98 26.71 7.90
N ILE A 361 -9.82 27.40 8.69
CA ILE A 361 -10.95 26.77 9.40
C ILE A 361 -11.90 26.08 8.41
N ASN A 362 -12.32 26.80 7.36
CA ASN A 362 -13.21 26.21 6.36
C ASN A 362 -12.56 25.03 5.60
N ALA A 363 -11.24 25.08 5.37
CA ALA A 363 -10.50 23.99 4.74
C ALA A 363 -10.54 22.74 5.63
N GLY A 364 -10.24 22.86 6.91
CA GLY A 364 -10.33 21.74 7.85
C GLY A 364 -11.74 21.16 7.95
N ASP A 365 -12.77 22.00 8.11
CA ASP A 365 -14.18 21.58 8.16
C ASP A 365 -14.60 20.82 6.90
N ALA A 366 -14.20 21.33 5.72
CA ALA A 366 -14.51 20.70 4.44
C ALA A 366 -13.78 19.36 4.28
N MET A 367 -12.51 19.27 4.67
CA MET A 367 -11.72 18.03 4.63
C MET A 367 -12.37 16.93 5.48
N LEU A 368 -12.81 17.26 6.69
CA LEU A 368 -13.52 16.32 7.55
C LEU A 368 -14.81 15.79 6.88
N ALA A 369 -15.60 16.68 6.28
CA ALA A 369 -16.82 16.29 5.56
C ALA A 369 -16.53 15.41 4.33
N ILE A 370 -15.52 15.78 3.52
CA ILE A 370 -15.10 15.06 2.32
C ILE A 370 -14.61 13.65 2.68
N ALA A 371 -13.89 13.49 3.79
CA ALA A 371 -13.44 12.18 4.25
C ALA A 371 -14.61 11.22 4.47
N PHE A 372 -15.69 11.67 5.14
CA PHE A 372 -16.90 10.85 5.33
C PHE A 372 -17.68 10.63 4.03
N GLU A 373 -17.75 11.62 3.15
CA GLU A 373 -18.35 11.46 1.83
C GLU A 373 -17.64 10.35 1.04
N ARG A 374 -16.30 10.34 1.06
CA ARG A 374 -15.50 9.34 0.34
C ARG A 374 -15.68 7.94 0.90
N LEU A 375 -15.75 7.78 2.22
CA LEU A 375 -15.98 6.47 2.86
C LEU A 375 -17.28 5.82 2.42
N VAL A 376 -18.35 6.61 2.29
CA VAL A 376 -19.67 6.10 1.88
C VAL A 376 -19.72 5.77 0.38
N GLN A 377 -18.85 6.40 -0.41
CA GLN A 377 -18.73 6.20 -1.86
C GLN A 377 -17.63 5.20 -2.25
N ALA A 378 -16.94 4.61 -1.27
CA ALA A 378 -15.83 3.70 -1.51
C ALA A 378 -16.31 2.46 -2.27
N GLU A 379 -15.55 2.10 -3.31
CA GLU A 379 -15.88 0.97 -4.18
C GLU A 379 -15.43 -0.34 -3.52
N ASN A 380 -16.13 -1.44 -3.83
CA ASN A 380 -15.83 -2.78 -3.32
C ASN A 380 -15.89 -2.93 -1.78
N LEU A 381 -16.48 -1.98 -1.04
CA LEU A 381 -16.88 -2.22 0.34
C LEU A 381 -18.26 -2.88 0.40
N ASP A 382 -18.40 -3.87 1.28
CA ASP A 382 -19.72 -4.43 1.57
C ASP A 382 -20.61 -3.33 2.21
N PRO A 383 -21.82 -3.08 1.69
CA PRO A 383 -22.75 -2.13 2.30
C PRO A 383 -23.01 -2.36 3.80
N HIS A 384 -22.89 -3.59 4.27
CA HIS A 384 -23.00 -3.95 5.69
C HIS A 384 -21.89 -3.32 6.54
N ASP A 385 -20.70 -3.15 5.97
CA ASP A 385 -19.51 -2.65 6.69
C ASP A 385 -19.43 -1.12 6.75
N VAL A 386 -20.13 -0.43 5.84
CA VAL A 386 -20.09 1.04 5.74
C VAL A 386 -20.54 1.72 7.04
N ALA A 387 -21.66 1.32 7.63
CA ALA A 387 -22.16 1.97 8.84
C ALA A 387 -21.26 1.75 10.08
N PRO A 388 -20.80 0.51 10.39
CA PRO A 388 -19.78 0.28 11.41
C PRO A 388 -18.49 1.06 11.17
N LEU A 389 -18.00 1.10 9.92
CA LEU A 389 -16.79 1.80 9.52
C LEU A 389 -16.90 3.31 9.78
N VAL A 390 -17.98 3.94 9.32
CA VAL A 390 -18.25 5.36 9.54
C VAL A 390 -18.34 5.66 11.04
N ASN A 391 -19.02 4.81 11.82
CA ASN A 391 -19.10 4.99 13.26
C ASN A 391 -17.72 4.90 13.93
N ARG A 392 -16.88 3.96 13.49
CA ARG A 392 -15.54 3.77 14.06
C ARG A 392 -14.61 4.93 13.75
N ILE A 393 -14.63 5.45 12.52
CA ILE A 393 -13.84 6.63 12.13
C ILE A 393 -14.36 7.88 12.88
N ALA A 394 -15.68 8.05 13.03
CA ALA A 394 -16.23 9.14 13.82
C ALA A 394 -15.86 9.05 15.32
N TRP A 395 -15.82 7.84 15.88
CA TRP A 395 -15.30 7.62 17.23
C TRP A 395 -13.83 8.05 17.34
N MET A 396 -13.00 7.68 16.36
CA MET A 396 -11.58 8.04 16.32
C MET A 396 -11.38 9.56 16.22
N VAL A 397 -12.11 10.25 15.33
CA VAL A 397 -12.08 11.72 15.24
C VAL A 397 -12.41 12.36 16.59
N ARG A 398 -13.47 11.89 17.26
CA ARG A 398 -13.84 12.40 18.58
C ARG A 398 -12.73 12.17 19.62
N ARG A 399 -12.11 10.99 19.65
CA ARG A 399 -10.99 10.67 20.56
C ARG A 399 -9.77 11.57 20.28
N VAL A 400 -9.48 11.86 19.00
CA VAL A 400 -8.42 12.81 18.62
C VAL A 400 -8.71 14.21 19.12
N SER A 401 -9.95 14.70 18.97
CA SER A 401 -10.33 16.00 19.52
C SER A 401 -10.27 16.04 21.06
N GLU A 402 -10.67 14.95 21.74
CA GLU A 402 -10.54 14.83 23.20
C GLU A 402 -9.06 14.88 23.64
N GLY A 403 -8.18 14.14 22.96
CA GLY A 403 -6.75 14.15 23.23
C GLY A 403 -6.10 15.52 22.98
N GLN A 404 -6.46 16.18 21.88
CA GLN A 404 -5.99 17.54 21.59
C GLN A 404 -6.43 18.54 22.67
N GLN A 405 -7.68 18.44 23.12
CA GLN A 405 -8.18 19.31 24.19
C GLN A 405 -7.44 19.08 25.51
N LEU A 406 -7.12 17.83 25.85
CA LEU A 406 -6.30 17.51 27.02
C LEU A 406 -4.90 18.11 26.91
N ASP A 407 -4.26 18.03 25.74
CA ASP A 407 -2.92 18.59 25.51
C ASP A 407 -2.90 20.10 25.78
N ILE A 408 -3.87 20.85 25.24
CA ILE A 408 -4.05 22.29 25.48
C ILE A 408 -4.26 22.59 26.98
N GLU A 409 -5.11 21.81 27.66
CA GLU A 409 -5.38 22.02 29.09
C GLU A 409 -4.15 21.72 29.97
N PHE A 410 -3.26 20.83 29.53
CA PHE A 410 -2.09 20.41 30.31
C PHE A 410 -1.01 21.49 30.38
N GLU A 411 -0.95 22.40 29.41
CA GLU A 411 0.00 23.52 29.42
C GLU A 411 -0.20 24.44 30.63
N GLU A 412 -1.45 24.68 31.02
CA GLU A 412 -1.78 25.51 32.20
C GLU A 412 -1.91 24.69 33.50
N ARG A 413 -2.05 23.37 33.41
CA ARG A 413 -2.27 22.50 34.57
C ARG A 413 -0.96 22.24 35.33
N LEU A 414 -0.97 22.55 36.63
CA LEU A 414 0.19 22.37 37.50
C LEU A 414 0.52 20.89 37.79
N ASN A 415 -0.50 20.03 37.83
CA ASN A 415 -0.34 18.62 38.19
C ASN A 415 -1.02 17.73 37.15
N VAL A 416 -0.20 17.11 36.31
CA VAL A 416 -0.59 16.11 35.30
C VAL A 416 0.05 14.79 35.73
N SER A 417 -0.78 13.76 35.89
CA SER A 417 -0.29 12.42 36.22
C SER A 417 0.17 11.67 34.97
N GLU A 418 0.90 10.58 35.15
CA GLU A 418 1.26 9.69 34.03
C GLU A 418 0.02 9.12 33.34
N GLU A 419 -1.05 8.82 34.09
CA GLU A 419 -2.32 8.33 33.54
C GLU A 419 -2.99 9.40 32.68
N ASP A 420 -3.06 10.65 33.16
CA ASP A 420 -3.58 11.79 32.38
C ASP A 420 -2.79 11.94 31.06
N TYR A 421 -1.46 11.82 31.10
CA TYR A 421 -0.60 11.91 29.92
C TYR A 421 -0.82 10.75 28.93
N LEU A 422 -0.90 9.51 29.44
CA LEU A 422 -1.16 8.34 28.59
C LEU A 422 -2.53 8.44 27.91
N GLU A 423 -3.56 8.92 28.61
CA GLU A 423 -4.88 9.17 28.03
C GLU A 423 -4.82 10.23 26.91
N MET A 424 -4.05 11.31 27.12
CA MET A 424 -3.85 12.36 26.13
C MET A 424 -3.17 11.83 24.87
N ILE A 425 -2.03 11.15 24.98
CA ILE A 425 -1.30 10.65 23.80
C ILE A 425 -2.04 9.50 23.11
N GLU A 426 -2.80 8.71 23.87
CA GLU A 426 -3.72 7.73 23.31
C GLU A 426 -4.72 8.43 22.39
N GLY A 427 -5.44 9.42 22.92
CA GLY A 427 -6.46 10.17 22.18
C GLY A 427 -5.88 10.94 21.00
N LYS A 428 -4.81 11.72 21.20
CA LYS A 428 -4.22 12.61 20.18
C LYS A 428 -3.61 11.84 19.01
N THR A 429 -2.94 10.71 19.30
CA THR A 429 -2.10 10.01 18.30
C THR A 429 -2.45 8.54 18.16
N ALA A 430 -2.49 7.78 19.25
CA ALA A 430 -2.50 6.31 19.16
C ALA A 430 -3.82 5.72 18.65
N VAL A 431 -4.97 6.32 18.97
CA VAL A 431 -6.28 5.86 18.48
C VAL A 431 -6.38 5.87 16.95
N MET A 432 -5.63 6.73 16.26
CA MET A 432 -5.61 6.74 14.80
C MET A 432 -4.88 5.51 14.24
N PHE A 433 -3.73 5.13 14.82
CA PHE A 433 -3.02 3.90 14.46
C PHE A 433 -3.84 2.65 14.78
N LEU A 434 -4.45 2.61 15.98
CA LEU A 434 -5.41 1.57 16.37
C LEU A 434 -6.51 1.44 15.31
N THR A 435 -7.14 2.56 14.95
CA THR A 435 -8.28 2.55 14.03
C THR A 435 -7.87 2.12 12.62
N CYS A 436 -6.71 2.55 12.12
CA CYS A 436 -6.18 2.07 10.84
C CYS A 436 -6.00 0.55 10.84
N ALA A 437 -5.39 0.01 11.90
CA ALA A 437 -5.09 -1.41 11.99
C ALA A 437 -6.35 -2.26 12.17
N GLU A 438 -7.25 -1.86 13.06
CA GLU A 438 -8.52 -2.55 13.26
C GLU A 438 -9.37 -2.56 11.99
N ILE A 439 -9.49 -1.42 11.31
CA ILE A 439 -10.30 -1.32 10.08
C ILE A 439 -9.67 -2.16 8.97
N GLY A 440 -8.35 -2.08 8.78
CA GLY A 440 -7.65 -2.89 7.80
C GLY A 440 -7.91 -4.38 8.01
N ALA A 441 -7.77 -4.87 9.24
CA ALA A 441 -8.05 -6.26 9.58
C ALA A 441 -9.53 -6.62 9.36
N ARG A 442 -10.46 -5.78 9.81
CA ARG A 442 -11.90 -6.04 9.70
C ARG A 442 -12.36 -6.13 8.25
N VAL A 443 -11.95 -5.18 7.42
CA VAL A 443 -12.37 -5.10 6.01
C VAL A 443 -11.69 -6.19 5.16
N SER A 444 -10.55 -6.72 5.62
CA SER A 444 -9.89 -7.86 4.96
C SER A 444 -10.57 -9.22 5.15
N GLY A 445 -11.63 -9.28 5.98
CA GLY A 445 -12.33 -10.53 6.31
C GLY A 445 -11.68 -11.35 7.43
N ALA A 446 -10.71 -10.78 8.16
CA ALA A 446 -10.08 -11.44 9.28
C ALA A 446 -11.07 -11.76 10.42
N ASP A 447 -10.78 -12.79 11.21
CA ASP A 447 -11.61 -13.14 12.36
C ASP A 447 -11.50 -12.14 13.52
N SER A 448 -12.38 -12.27 14.51
CA SER A 448 -12.43 -11.36 15.65
C SER A 448 -11.16 -11.33 16.51
N GLU A 449 -10.45 -12.45 16.63
CA GLU A 449 -9.20 -12.51 17.42
C GLU A 449 -8.09 -11.74 16.71
N VAL A 450 -7.97 -11.94 15.39
CA VAL A 450 -7.00 -11.23 14.55
C VAL A 450 -7.29 -9.72 14.52
N ILE A 451 -8.57 -9.32 14.41
CA ILE A 451 -8.97 -7.91 14.47
C ILE A 451 -8.57 -7.28 15.82
N GLU A 452 -8.81 -7.97 16.93
CA GLU A 452 -8.45 -7.48 18.26
C GLU A 452 -6.93 -7.36 18.43
N LEU A 453 -6.17 -8.35 17.94
CA LEU A 453 -4.70 -8.32 17.91
C LEU A 453 -4.17 -7.13 17.10
N MET A 454 -4.75 -6.85 15.94
CA MET A 454 -4.36 -5.70 15.11
C MET A 454 -4.72 -4.37 15.76
N ALA A 455 -5.85 -4.28 16.46
CA ALA A 455 -6.20 -3.10 17.24
C ALA A 455 -5.20 -2.86 18.39
N GLN A 456 -4.83 -3.91 19.14
CA GLN A 456 -3.82 -3.85 20.22
C GLN A 456 -2.45 -3.46 19.68
N TRP A 457 -2.03 -4.07 18.57
CA TRP A 457 -0.80 -3.71 17.87
C TRP A 457 -0.79 -2.24 17.46
N GLY A 458 -1.84 -1.76 16.80
CA GLY A 458 -1.95 -0.37 16.36
C GLY A 458 -1.92 0.62 17.53
N LEU A 459 -2.54 0.27 18.67
CA LEU A 459 -2.49 1.07 19.89
C LEU A 459 -1.07 1.16 20.46
N ALA A 460 -0.42 0.01 20.66
CA ALA A 460 0.94 -0.05 21.20
C ALA A 460 1.95 0.67 20.28
N LEU A 461 1.81 0.48 18.96
CA LEU A 461 2.58 1.20 17.95
C LEU A 461 2.41 2.71 18.07
N GLY A 462 1.17 3.18 18.20
CA GLY A 462 0.86 4.61 18.30
C GLY A 462 1.33 5.26 19.61
N LEU A 463 1.26 4.55 20.73
CA LEU A 463 1.79 5.00 22.01
C LEU A 463 3.31 5.07 21.99
N CYS A 464 3.97 4.03 21.45
CA CYS A 464 5.41 4.03 21.22
C CYS A 464 5.82 5.19 20.31
N PHE A 465 5.10 5.43 19.21
CA PHE A 465 5.36 6.53 18.29
C PHE A 465 5.41 7.89 19.00
N GLN A 466 4.41 8.20 19.83
CA GLN A 466 4.35 9.49 20.51
C GLN A 466 5.40 9.64 21.61
N LEU A 467 5.63 8.58 22.41
CA LEU A 467 6.70 8.60 23.42
C LEU A 467 8.08 8.81 22.80
N MET A 468 8.29 8.24 21.61
CA MET A 468 9.52 8.40 20.84
C MET A 468 9.65 9.80 20.25
N ASP A 469 8.56 10.42 19.79
CA ASP A 469 8.56 11.83 19.36
C ASP A 469 9.01 12.76 20.50
N ASP A 470 8.44 12.57 21.70
CA ASP A 470 8.83 13.34 22.89
C ASP A 470 10.32 13.14 23.24
N LEU A 471 10.84 11.89 23.16
CA LEU A 471 12.25 11.60 23.39
C LEU A 471 13.17 12.24 22.33
N ILE A 472 12.77 12.23 21.06
CA ILE A 472 13.53 12.81 19.95
C ILE A 472 13.70 14.32 20.14
N ASP A 473 12.68 15.02 20.67
CA ASP A 473 12.73 16.46 20.98
C ASP A 473 13.86 16.82 21.96
N VAL A 474 14.15 15.91 22.91
CA VAL A 474 15.14 16.10 23.98
C VAL A 474 16.53 15.60 23.58
N LEU A 475 16.61 14.56 22.75
CA LEU A 475 17.86 13.84 22.44
C LEU A 475 18.55 14.29 21.15
N SER A 476 17.79 14.83 20.20
CA SER A 476 18.32 15.18 18.88
C SER A 476 18.88 16.61 18.86
N ASP A 477 19.85 16.86 17.99
CA ASP A 477 20.31 18.23 17.77
C ASP A 477 19.29 19.06 16.96
N SER A 478 19.35 20.39 17.13
CA SER A 478 18.43 21.32 16.48
C SER A 478 18.53 21.34 14.95
N GLU A 479 19.68 20.95 14.36
CA GLU A 479 19.83 20.86 12.90
C GLU A 479 19.02 19.68 12.34
N THR A 480 19.05 18.55 13.05
CA THR A 480 18.31 17.33 12.70
C THR A 480 16.81 17.48 12.93
N LEU A 481 16.41 18.19 13.99
CA LEU A 481 14.99 18.44 14.32
C LEU A 481 14.33 19.49 13.41
N GLY A 482 15.11 20.43 12.86
CA GLY A 482 14.58 21.60 12.15
C GLY A 482 13.88 22.63 13.06
N LYS A 483 13.84 22.38 14.37
CA LYS A 483 13.42 23.28 15.44
C LYS A 483 14.41 23.19 16.62
N PRO A 484 14.48 24.17 17.53
CA PRO A 484 15.34 24.09 18.70
C PRO A 484 15.03 22.84 19.53
N ALA A 485 16.06 22.03 19.84
CA ALA A 485 15.92 20.90 20.75
C ALA A 485 15.42 21.35 22.14
N GLY A 486 14.49 20.60 22.73
CA GLY A 486 13.84 20.95 23.99
C GLY A 486 12.80 22.06 23.89
N SER A 487 12.27 22.35 22.70
CA SER A 487 11.20 23.35 22.52
C SER A 487 10.01 23.06 23.42
N ASP A 488 9.71 21.77 23.62
CA ASP A 488 8.54 21.34 24.38
C ASP A 488 8.70 21.69 25.87
N ILE A 489 9.93 21.61 26.39
CA ILE A 489 10.26 22.06 27.76
C ILE A 489 10.10 23.58 27.88
N ALA A 490 10.62 24.33 26.91
CA ALA A 490 10.52 25.79 26.92
C ALA A 490 9.04 26.24 26.88
N GLN A 491 8.21 25.59 26.08
CA GLN A 491 6.76 25.82 26.00
C GLN A 491 6.00 25.34 27.24
N GLY A 492 6.61 24.49 28.07
CA GLY A 492 5.99 23.99 29.31
C GLY A 492 5.16 22.73 29.12
N LYS A 493 5.30 22.05 27.97
CA LYS A 493 4.57 20.81 27.67
C LYS A 493 4.85 19.75 28.72
N ARG A 494 3.78 19.07 29.15
CA ARG A 494 3.82 18.06 30.22
C ARG A 494 4.13 16.67 29.65
N THR A 495 5.28 16.53 29.00
CA THR A 495 5.75 15.23 28.49
C THR A 495 6.01 14.24 29.63
N LEU A 496 6.07 12.94 29.33
CA LEU A 496 6.32 11.91 30.35
C LEU A 496 7.60 12.16 31.16
N MET A 497 8.65 12.67 30.49
CA MET A 497 9.93 13.00 31.13
C MET A 497 9.77 14.12 32.16
N VAL A 498 9.01 15.16 31.82
CA VAL A 498 8.71 16.28 32.74
C VAL A 498 7.85 15.80 33.90
N ILE A 499 6.81 15.00 33.64
CA ILE A 499 5.94 14.44 34.69
C ILE A 499 6.76 13.61 35.68
N HIS A 500 7.60 12.70 35.17
CA HIS A 500 8.48 11.89 36.01
C HIS A 500 9.48 12.75 36.79
N ALA A 501 10.10 13.76 36.16
CA ALA A 501 11.05 14.67 36.80
C ALA A 501 10.41 15.45 37.97
N LEU A 502 9.16 15.89 37.80
CA LEU A 502 8.45 16.65 38.83
C LEU A 502 8.07 15.80 40.05
N GLN A 503 7.93 14.48 39.87
CA GLN A 503 7.69 13.52 40.96
C GLN A 503 8.97 13.16 41.73
N GLN A 504 10.16 13.47 41.20
CA GLN A 504 11.42 13.20 41.91
C GLN A 504 11.58 14.08 43.16
N PRO A 505 12.35 13.63 44.16
CA PRO A 505 12.71 14.45 45.32
C PRO A 505 13.35 15.80 44.92
N ASP A 506 13.20 16.80 45.79
CA ASP A 506 13.83 18.11 45.57
C ASP A 506 15.35 17.96 45.45
N SER A 507 15.90 18.52 44.37
CA SER A 507 17.31 18.45 44.01
C SER A 507 17.71 19.68 43.20
N GLU A 508 19.01 19.90 43.04
CA GLU A 508 19.53 20.97 42.18
C GLU A 508 19.07 20.78 40.73
N ALA A 509 19.16 19.55 40.19
CA ALA A 509 18.66 19.22 38.85
C ALA A 509 17.17 19.56 38.68
N LYS A 510 16.32 19.17 39.64
CA LYS A 510 14.89 19.52 39.60
C LYS A 510 14.66 21.04 39.62
N THR A 511 15.46 21.76 40.39
CA THR A 511 15.40 23.23 40.43
C THR A 511 15.82 23.84 39.10
N THR A 512 16.86 23.32 38.46
CA THR A 512 17.32 23.73 37.14
C THR A 512 16.24 23.53 36.08
N LEU A 513 15.59 22.36 36.05
CA LEU A 513 14.48 22.09 35.13
C LEU A 513 13.32 23.08 35.34
N LEU A 514 12.93 23.34 36.59
CA LEU A 514 11.85 24.29 36.91
C LEU A 514 12.15 25.74 36.49
N ASN A 515 13.43 26.10 36.36
CA ASN A 515 13.81 27.44 35.92
C ASN A 515 13.58 27.67 34.42
N VAL A 516 13.55 26.60 33.62
CA VAL A 516 13.34 26.68 32.16
C VAL A 516 11.95 26.24 31.70
N LEU A 517 11.27 25.40 32.48
CA LEU A 517 9.96 24.87 32.12
C LEU A 517 8.90 25.98 31.98
N GLY A 518 8.28 26.10 30.79
CA GLY A 518 7.17 27.03 30.54
C GLY A 518 7.58 28.50 30.54
N LYS A 519 8.83 28.79 30.14
CA LYS A 519 9.37 30.15 30.02
C LYS A 519 9.33 30.70 28.59
N GLY A 520 8.91 29.90 27.62
CA GLY A 520 8.75 30.30 26.22
C GLY A 520 10.06 30.82 25.61
N GLU A 521 9.95 31.88 24.80
CA GLU A 521 11.08 32.52 24.11
C GLU A 521 12.10 33.21 25.04
N ASP A 522 11.77 33.38 26.33
CA ASP A 522 12.66 34.04 27.30
C ASP A 522 13.81 33.13 27.80
N VAL A 523 13.84 31.85 27.38
CA VAL A 523 14.89 30.90 27.79
C VAL A 523 16.16 31.08 26.95
N HIS A 524 17.29 31.35 27.61
CA HIS A 524 18.58 31.31 26.96
C HIS A 524 18.99 29.87 26.60
N THR A 525 19.66 29.69 25.46
CA THR A 525 20.07 28.37 24.96
C THR A 525 20.89 27.56 25.96
N ASP A 526 21.76 28.21 26.74
CA ASP A 526 22.57 27.56 27.78
C ASP A 526 21.71 27.06 28.95
N ASP A 527 20.67 27.80 29.34
CA ASP A 527 19.74 27.40 30.38
C ASP A 527 18.90 26.20 29.91
N LEU A 528 18.43 26.23 28.66
CA LEU A 528 17.68 25.12 28.07
C LEU A 528 18.51 23.83 28.06
N LYS A 529 19.79 23.94 27.68
CA LYS A 529 20.73 22.82 27.72
C LYS A 529 20.89 22.27 29.14
N ALA A 530 21.03 23.13 30.15
CA ALA A 530 21.09 22.72 31.54
C ALA A 530 19.80 22.03 32.01
N GLY A 531 18.64 22.46 31.49
CA GLY A 531 17.35 21.80 31.70
C GLY A 531 17.28 20.39 31.10
N LEU A 532 17.82 20.21 29.89
CA LEU A 532 17.94 18.89 29.24
C LEU A 532 18.88 17.96 30.03
N GLU A 533 20.05 18.46 30.45
CA GLU A 533 20.98 17.73 31.32
C GLU A 533 20.32 17.35 32.66
N ALA A 534 19.47 18.23 33.22
CA ALA A 534 18.72 17.93 34.43
C ALA A 534 17.70 16.78 34.24
N LEU A 535 17.07 16.63 33.06
CA LEU A 535 16.19 15.49 32.79
C LEU A 535 16.96 14.17 32.76
N GLU A 536 18.19 14.18 32.25
CA GLU A 536 19.09 13.01 32.26
C GLU A 536 19.50 12.67 33.70
N ASP A 537 19.94 13.65 34.49
CA ASP A 537 20.36 13.47 35.89
C ASP A 537 19.23 12.96 36.80
N LEU A 538 17.98 13.33 36.50
CA LEU A 538 16.79 12.85 37.20
C LEU A 538 16.34 11.45 36.75
N GLY A 539 17.02 10.86 35.75
CA GLY A 539 16.67 9.57 35.17
C GLY A 539 15.38 9.58 34.35
N SER A 540 14.84 10.76 34.03
CA SER A 540 13.56 10.90 33.33
C SER A 540 13.63 10.47 31.87
N ILE A 541 14.74 10.72 31.19
CA ILE A 541 14.97 10.26 29.81
C ILE A 541 14.98 8.73 29.76
N ALA A 542 15.73 8.09 30.67
CA ALA A 542 15.77 6.63 30.78
C ALA A 542 14.40 6.03 31.10
N TYR A 543 13.62 6.68 31.97
CA TYR A 543 12.26 6.26 32.31
C TYR A 543 11.32 6.28 31.09
N ALA A 544 11.29 7.40 30.36
CA ALA A 544 10.45 7.52 29.16
C ALA A 544 10.88 6.55 28.06
N ARG A 545 12.19 6.34 27.87
CA ARG A 545 12.73 5.33 26.95
C ARG A 545 12.25 3.92 27.29
N ALA A 546 12.37 3.52 28.56
CA ALA A 546 11.93 2.20 28.99
C ALA A 546 10.41 2.00 28.77
N LYS A 547 9.61 3.05 28.91
CA LYS A 547 8.17 3.02 28.62
C LYS A 547 7.90 2.84 27.12
N ALA A 548 8.61 3.57 26.25
CA ALA A 548 8.52 3.41 24.80
C ALA A 548 8.92 2.00 24.35
N GLU A 549 10.04 1.49 24.88
CA GLU A 549 10.53 0.13 24.60
C GLU A 549 9.53 -0.95 25.07
N ALA A 550 8.79 -0.72 26.16
CA ALA A 550 7.75 -1.65 26.60
C ALA A 550 6.57 -1.73 25.61
N TYR A 551 6.09 -0.59 25.08
CA TYR A 551 5.05 -0.59 24.05
C TYR A 551 5.55 -1.13 22.69
N HIS A 552 6.83 -0.91 22.35
CA HIS A 552 7.46 -1.57 21.21
C HIS A 552 7.46 -3.10 21.35
N ALA A 553 7.82 -3.61 22.52
CA ALA A 553 7.77 -5.04 22.81
C ALA A 553 6.34 -5.60 22.75
N GLU A 554 5.36 -4.89 23.30
CA GLU A 554 3.94 -5.26 23.23
C GLU A 554 3.43 -5.33 21.78
N ALA A 555 3.82 -4.37 20.93
CA ALA A 555 3.50 -4.40 19.51
C ALA A 555 4.08 -5.66 18.82
N HIS A 556 5.34 -6.02 19.10
CA HIS A 556 5.93 -7.26 18.58
C HIS A 556 5.24 -8.52 19.09
N GLU A 557 4.85 -8.56 20.37
CA GLU A 557 4.09 -9.67 20.94
C GLU A 557 2.76 -9.88 20.21
N CYS A 558 2.07 -8.81 19.81
CA CYS A 558 0.86 -8.90 18.99
C CYS A 558 1.15 -9.54 17.63
N LEU A 559 2.20 -9.08 16.92
CA LEU A 559 2.58 -9.64 15.61
C LEU A 559 3.04 -11.10 15.70
N ASN A 560 3.68 -11.50 16.80
CA ASN A 560 4.13 -12.87 17.03
C ASN A 560 3.00 -13.88 17.23
N ARG A 561 1.77 -13.42 17.49
CA ARG A 561 0.58 -14.25 17.63
C ARG A 561 -0.17 -14.49 16.32
N LEU A 562 0.20 -13.80 15.25
CA LEU A 562 -0.38 -13.97 13.93
C LEU A 562 0.38 -15.02 13.12
N GLU A 563 -0.28 -15.53 12.08
CA GLU A 563 0.38 -16.33 11.05
C GLU A 563 1.43 -15.49 10.33
N ASP A 564 2.60 -16.09 10.07
CA ASP A 564 3.66 -15.40 9.36
C ASP A 564 3.41 -15.43 7.86
N GLY A 565 3.80 -14.37 7.16
CA GLY A 565 3.53 -14.22 5.75
C GLY A 565 4.33 -13.08 5.13
N PRO A 566 4.35 -12.96 3.80
CA PRO A 566 5.17 -11.97 3.10
C PRO A 566 4.93 -10.54 3.59
N ALA A 567 3.68 -10.18 3.88
CA ALA A 567 3.34 -8.83 4.31
C ALA A 567 3.66 -8.53 5.79
N MET A 568 3.99 -9.54 6.62
CA MET A 568 4.45 -9.30 8.00
C MET A 568 5.76 -8.53 8.07
N VAL A 569 6.63 -8.67 7.07
CA VAL A 569 7.93 -7.97 7.00
C VAL A 569 7.73 -6.46 7.18
N ALA A 570 6.81 -5.87 6.41
CA ALA A 570 6.53 -4.44 6.46
C ALA A 570 5.97 -3.99 7.81
N LEU A 571 5.10 -4.78 8.46
CA LEU A 571 4.54 -4.41 9.77
C LEU A 571 5.57 -4.49 10.89
N ARG A 572 6.46 -5.50 10.85
CA ARG A 572 7.58 -5.62 11.79
C ARG A 572 8.56 -4.47 11.62
N GLU A 573 8.93 -4.15 10.39
CA GLU A 573 9.78 -3.00 10.09
C GLU A 573 9.12 -1.67 10.51
N LEU A 574 7.80 -1.50 10.35
CA LEU A 574 7.09 -0.32 10.85
C LEU A 574 7.14 -0.20 12.37
N THR A 575 7.10 -1.34 13.06
CA THR A 575 7.22 -1.43 14.52
C THR A 575 8.64 -1.02 14.95
N ASP A 576 9.66 -1.55 14.29
CA ASP A 576 11.07 -1.24 14.57
C ASP A 576 11.49 0.17 14.14
N PHE A 577 10.86 0.70 13.10
CA PHE A 577 11.11 2.05 12.60
C PHE A 577 10.98 3.10 13.70
N GLN A 578 10.12 2.89 14.70
CA GLN A 578 9.93 3.87 15.78
C GLN A 578 11.20 4.06 16.60
N LEU A 579 11.85 2.97 17.01
CA LEU A 579 13.08 3.00 17.82
C LEU A 579 14.29 3.46 17.02
N ALA A 580 14.36 3.11 15.73
CA ALA A 580 15.46 3.47 14.85
C ALA A 580 15.62 4.99 14.64
N ARG A 581 14.61 5.80 14.97
CA ARG A 581 14.62 7.27 14.79
C ARG A 581 15.54 8.02 15.76
N ILE A 582 15.99 7.38 16.84
CA ILE A 582 16.92 7.98 17.82
C ILE A 582 18.38 7.71 17.46
N HIS A 583 18.67 6.87 16.47
CA HIS A 583 20.02 6.35 16.17
C HIS A 583 20.67 6.93 14.92
#